data_AF-A0AAU1M6X3-F1
#
_entry.id   AF-A0AAU1M6X3-F1
#
_cell.length_a   1.000
_cell.length_b   1.000
_cell.length_c   1.000
_cell.angle_alpha   90.00
_cell.angle_beta   90.00
_cell.angle_gamma   90.00
#
_symmetry.space_group_name_H-M   'P 1'
#
loop_
_entity.id
_entity.type
_entity.pdbx_description
1 polymer ?
#
loop_
_entity_poly.entity_id
_entity_poly.type
_entity_poly.pdbx_seq_one_letter_code
_entity_poly.pdbx_strand_id
1 'polypeptide(L)'
;MTPSAARSSPLALTVLALLHYKPLHPYGVQRLIKDWGKEQVVNVSQRASLYRTIERLNAAGLIAVRETGRDQQYPERTVYEITDAGRETARVWLEEMLSAPKQEFPEFPAALSNLLLLTPRDMADVLDQRADALAEKLDALEAAMAAEAEQGLPRITRLETEYLQTVTAAELEWVRAVVEDLRAGALSCSKEKLDALAAGPAQR
;
A
#
# COMPACT_ATOMS: atom_id res chain seq x y z
N MET A 1 -12.27 -24.33 -21.05
CA MET A 1 -12.55 -23.19 -20.15
C MET A 1 -11.35 -22.99 -19.27
N THR A 2 -10.50 -22.03 -19.61
CA THR A 2 -9.30 -21.69 -18.83
C THR A 2 -9.76 -21.13 -17.49
N PRO A 3 -9.29 -21.65 -16.33
CA PRO A 3 -9.65 -21.10 -15.03
C PRO A 3 -9.28 -19.62 -15.02
N SER A 4 -10.20 -18.79 -14.52
CA SER A 4 -10.05 -17.33 -14.43
C SER A 4 -8.67 -17.00 -13.85
N ALA A 5 -7.79 -16.42 -14.67
CA ALA A 5 -6.45 -16.05 -14.23
C ALA A 5 -6.61 -15.07 -13.07
N ALA A 6 -6.26 -15.52 -11.86
CA ALA A 6 -6.29 -14.72 -10.66
C ALA A 6 -5.59 -13.37 -10.95
N ARG A 7 -6.26 -12.24 -10.67
CA ARG A 7 -5.61 -10.93 -10.81
C ARG A 7 -4.53 -10.74 -9.75
N SER A 8 -3.40 -10.17 -10.15
CA SER A 8 -2.34 -9.75 -9.24
C SER A 8 -2.85 -8.66 -8.28
N SER A 9 -2.49 -8.72 -7.01
CA SER A 9 -2.65 -7.62 -6.06
C SER A 9 -1.52 -7.68 -5.01
N PRO A 10 -1.16 -6.56 -4.34
CA PRO A 10 -0.15 -6.59 -3.30
C PRO A 10 -0.43 -7.67 -2.24
N LEU A 11 -1.67 -7.72 -1.75
CA LEU A 11 -2.11 -8.75 -0.80
C LEU A 11 -1.96 -10.17 -1.34
N ALA A 12 -2.33 -10.42 -2.60
CA ALA A 12 -2.23 -11.75 -3.18
C ALA A 12 -0.78 -12.21 -3.34
N LEU A 13 0.11 -11.32 -3.78
CA LEU A 13 1.54 -11.60 -3.87
C LEU A 13 2.13 -11.88 -2.48
N THR A 14 1.79 -11.08 -1.47
CA THR A 14 2.24 -11.30 -0.08
C THR A 14 1.74 -12.63 0.48
N VAL A 15 0.48 -13.00 0.24
CA VAL A 15 -0.06 -14.31 0.66
C VAL A 15 0.73 -15.44 0.00
N LEU A 16 0.98 -15.38 -1.31
CA LEU A 16 1.78 -16.40 -2.00
C LEU A 16 3.22 -16.45 -1.46
N ALA A 17 3.86 -15.30 -1.24
CA ALA A 17 5.22 -15.24 -0.69
C ALA A 17 5.31 -15.85 0.72
N LEU A 18 4.32 -15.60 1.59
CA LEU A 18 4.28 -16.17 2.94
C LEU A 18 4.01 -17.70 2.91
N LEU A 19 3.14 -18.16 2.01
CA LEU A 19 2.88 -19.58 1.82
C LEU A 19 4.04 -20.32 1.13
N HIS A 20 4.86 -19.61 0.37
CA HIS A 20 6.14 -20.10 -0.14
C HIS A 20 7.16 -20.31 0.98
N TYR A 21 7.17 -19.44 1.98
CA TYR A 21 8.01 -19.62 3.16
C TYR A 21 7.57 -20.82 4.02
N LYS A 22 6.26 -20.97 4.30
CA LYS A 22 5.71 -22.16 4.96
C LYS A 22 4.18 -22.26 4.82
N PRO A 23 3.60 -23.46 4.94
CA PRO A 23 2.14 -23.62 5.02
C PRO A 23 1.54 -22.94 6.25
N LEU A 24 0.42 -22.23 6.06
CA LEU A 24 -0.18 -21.38 7.08
C LEU A 24 -1.71 -21.42 7.03
N HIS A 25 -2.31 -21.30 8.21
CA HIS A 25 -3.71 -20.89 8.36
C HIS A 25 -3.85 -19.38 8.07
N PRO A 26 -5.00 -18.87 7.57
CA PRO A 26 -5.25 -17.42 7.37
C PRO A 26 -4.85 -16.53 8.55
N TYR A 27 -5.12 -16.98 9.78
CA TYR A 27 -4.68 -16.25 10.99
C TYR A 27 -3.16 -16.13 11.11
N GLY A 28 -2.42 -17.19 10.77
CA GLY A 28 -0.96 -17.17 10.76
C GLY A 28 -0.39 -16.24 9.68
N VAL A 29 -1.06 -16.18 8.52
CA VAL A 29 -0.75 -15.19 7.48
C VAL A 29 -0.95 -13.77 8.01
N GLN A 30 -2.12 -13.48 8.60
CA GLN A 30 -2.39 -12.17 9.17
C GLN A 30 -1.36 -11.77 10.25
N ARG A 31 -0.98 -12.73 11.10
CA ARG A 31 0.02 -12.51 12.14
C ARG A 31 1.40 -12.20 11.54
N LEU A 32 1.88 -12.97 10.57
CA LEU A 32 3.19 -12.72 9.95
C LEU A 32 3.25 -11.40 9.18
N ILE A 33 2.15 -10.98 8.55
CA ILE A 33 2.09 -9.65 7.91
C ILE A 33 2.36 -8.54 8.93
N LYS A 34 1.80 -8.66 10.14
CA LYS A 34 2.05 -7.71 11.24
C LYS A 34 3.44 -7.84 11.83
N ASP A 35 3.83 -9.05 12.19
CA ASP A 35 5.11 -9.34 12.83
C ASP A 35 6.31 -8.92 11.93
N TRP A 36 6.13 -8.91 10.61
CA TRP A 36 7.16 -8.48 9.64
C TRP A 36 6.95 -7.05 9.11
N GLY A 37 6.06 -6.26 9.71
CA GLY A 37 5.81 -4.87 9.33
C GLY A 37 5.23 -4.67 7.93
N LYS A 38 4.74 -5.73 7.28
CA LYS A 38 4.21 -5.70 5.90
C LYS A 38 2.87 -4.97 5.77
N GLU A 39 2.27 -4.57 6.87
CA GLU A 39 1.11 -3.68 6.90
C GLU A 39 1.37 -2.30 6.30
N GLN A 40 2.63 -1.88 6.19
CA GLN A 40 3.00 -0.63 5.54
C GLN A 40 2.84 -0.68 4.01
N VAL A 41 2.90 -1.87 3.41
CA VAL A 41 2.88 -2.08 1.95
C VAL A 41 1.65 -2.85 1.48
N VAL A 42 0.92 -3.49 2.39
CA VAL A 42 -0.25 -4.31 2.07
C VAL A 42 -1.38 -4.02 3.03
N ASN A 43 -2.54 -3.67 2.48
CA ASN A 43 -3.74 -3.46 3.28
C ASN A 43 -4.35 -4.79 3.76
N VAL A 44 -4.10 -5.13 5.02
CA VAL A 44 -4.72 -6.24 5.74
C VAL A 44 -5.61 -5.80 6.91
N SER A 45 -5.96 -4.51 6.95
CA SER A 45 -6.82 -3.95 7.99
C SER A 45 -8.19 -4.66 8.05
N GLN A 46 -8.71 -5.08 6.89
CA GLN A 46 -9.97 -5.80 6.77
C GLN A 46 -9.74 -7.31 6.71
N ARG A 47 -10.11 -8.06 7.76
CA ARG A 47 -10.02 -9.54 7.74
C ARG A 47 -10.70 -10.14 6.51
N ALA A 48 -11.86 -9.61 6.12
CA ALA A 48 -12.61 -10.09 4.97
C ALA A 48 -11.82 -10.02 3.65
N SER A 49 -10.89 -9.08 3.47
CA SER A 49 -10.07 -8.99 2.25
C SER A 49 -9.07 -10.14 2.14
N LEU A 50 -8.48 -10.53 3.27
CA LEU A 50 -7.56 -11.67 3.34
C LEU A 50 -8.27 -12.98 3.01
N TYR A 51 -9.41 -13.25 3.65
CA TYR A 51 -10.18 -14.47 3.38
C TYR A 51 -10.63 -14.56 1.91
N ARG A 52 -11.19 -13.48 1.35
CA ARG A 52 -11.54 -13.43 -0.09
C ARG A 52 -10.33 -13.65 -1.00
N THR A 53 -9.15 -13.14 -0.61
CA THR A 53 -7.93 -13.34 -1.38
C THR A 53 -7.51 -14.81 -1.35
N ILE A 54 -7.53 -15.45 -0.18
CA ILE A 54 -7.22 -16.87 -0.02
C ILE A 54 -8.20 -17.73 -0.82
N GLU A 55 -9.51 -17.49 -0.71
CA GLU A 55 -10.54 -18.20 -1.49
C GLU A 55 -10.28 -18.10 -3.00
N ARG A 56 -9.96 -16.89 -3.48
CA ARG A 56 -9.66 -16.65 -4.89
C ARG A 56 -8.38 -17.35 -5.36
N LEU A 57 -7.31 -17.32 -4.55
CA LEU A 57 -6.06 -18.01 -4.85
C LEU A 57 -6.26 -19.53 -4.89
N ASN A 58 -7.08 -20.07 -3.98
CA ASN A 58 -7.41 -21.50 -3.93
C ASN A 58 -8.27 -21.91 -5.14
N ALA A 59 -9.29 -21.12 -5.47
CA ALA A 59 -10.13 -21.35 -6.66
C ALA A 59 -9.33 -21.29 -7.97
N ALA A 60 -8.25 -20.51 -8.01
CA ALA A 60 -7.33 -20.44 -9.14
C ALA A 60 -6.24 -21.54 -9.14
N GLY A 61 -6.24 -22.44 -8.15
CA GLY A 61 -5.23 -23.51 -8.03
C GLY A 61 -3.81 -23.03 -7.69
N LEU A 62 -3.67 -21.80 -7.21
CA LEU A 62 -2.37 -21.21 -6.83
C LEU A 62 -1.95 -21.61 -5.41
N ILE A 63 -2.93 -21.98 -4.59
CA ILE A 63 -2.72 -22.58 -3.28
C ILE A 63 -3.64 -23.80 -3.15
N ALA A 64 -3.31 -24.71 -2.25
CA ALA A 64 -4.10 -25.90 -1.96
C ALA A 64 -4.27 -26.07 -0.45
N VAL A 65 -5.31 -26.81 -0.06
CA VAL A 65 -5.49 -27.23 1.33
C VAL A 65 -4.51 -28.36 1.63
N ARG A 66 -3.62 -28.12 2.59
CA ARG A 66 -2.66 -29.12 3.07
C ARG A 66 -3.30 -30.04 4.11
N GLU A 67 -3.92 -29.44 5.11
CA GLU A 67 -4.55 -30.14 6.24
C GLU A 67 -5.82 -29.39 6.68
N THR A 68 -6.87 -30.15 7.01
CA THR A 68 -8.04 -29.66 7.73
C THR A 68 -8.02 -30.24 9.14
N GLY A 69 -7.54 -29.46 10.12
CA GLY A 69 -7.58 -29.85 11.52
C GLY A 69 -8.95 -29.55 12.14
N ARG A 70 -9.57 -30.53 12.81
CA ARG A 70 -10.71 -30.31 13.72
C ARG A 70 -10.18 -30.18 15.15
N ASP A 71 -10.34 -29.00 15.72
CA ASP A 71 -10.16 -28.78 17.15
C ASP A 71 -11.56 -28.64 17.77
N GLN A 72 -11.86 -29.35 18.86
CA GLN A 72 -13.23 -29.42 19.42
C GLN A 72 -13.75 -28.06 19.94
N GLN A 73 -12.88 -27.04 19.99
CA GLN A 73 -13.17 -25.74 20.59
C GLN A 73 -13.13 -24.57 19.57
N TYR A 74 -12.70 -24.80 18.33
CA TYR A 74 -12.67 -23.77 17.27
C TYR A 74 -13.03 -24.38 15.90
N PRO A 75 -13.84 -23.69 15.07
CA PRO A 75 -14.14 -24.16 13.72
C PRO A 75 -12.84 -24.28 12.91
N GLU A 76 -12.77 -25.38 12.16
CA GLU A 76 -11.66 -25.94 11.37
C GLU A 76 -10.51 -24.95 11.03
N ARG A 77 -9.27 -25.31 11.42
CA ARG A 77 -8.06 -24.60 10.95
C ARG A 77 -7.60 -25.19 9.62
N THR A 78 -8.17 -24.74 8.52
CA THR A 78 -7.67 -25.07 7.18
C THR A 78 -6.29 -24.45 6.96
N VAL A 79 -5.26 -25.29 6.87
CA VAL A 79 -3.90 -24.86 6.54
C VAL A 79 -3.75 -24.91 5.02
N TYR A 80 -3.28 -23.81 4.45
CA TYR A 80 -2.99 -23.71 3.02
C TYR A 80 -1.49 -23.85 2.75
N GLU A 81 -1.15 -24.38 1.59
CA GLU A 81 0.20 -24.40 1.03
C GLU A 81 0.20 -23.89 -0.41
N ILE A 82 1.34 -23.37 -0.87
CA ILE A 82 1.48 -22.90 -2.25
C ILE A 82 1.74 -24.06 -3.22
N THR A 83 1.10 -24.04 -4.38
CA THR A 83 1.29 -25.03 -5.45
C THR A 83 2.49 -24.65 -6.34
N ASP A 84 2.92 -25.54 -7.26
CA ASP A 84 3.92 -25.17 -8.29
C ASP A 84 3.44 -24.01 -9.16
N ALA A 85 2.16 -24.04 -9.57
CA ALA A 85 1.54 -22.95 -10.32
C ALA A 85 1.53 -21.64 -9.51
N GLY A 86 1.28 -21.71 -8.20
CA GLY A 86 1.37 -20.58 -7.29
C GLY A 86 2.75 -19.96 -7.22
N ARG A 87 3.80 -20.78 -7.15
CA ARG A 87 5.20 -20.34 -7.12
C ARG A 87 5.56 -19.57 -8.39
N GLU A 88 5.24 -20.13 -9.55
CA GLU A 88 5.50 -19.49 -10.84
C GLU A 88 4.72 -18.18 -10.98
N THR A 89 3.44 -18.20 -10.60
CA THR A 89 2.59 -17.00 -10.67
C THR A 89 3.09 -15.89 -9.74
N ALA A 90 3.56 -16.23 -8.53
CA ALA A 90 4.13 -15.26 -7.61
C ALA A 90 5.38 -14.59 -8.20
N ARG A 91 6.24 -15.37 -8.86
CA ARG A 91 7.42 -14.84 -9.57
C ARG A 91 7.01 -13.88 -10.67
N VAL A 92 6.10 -14.29 -11.55
CA VAL A 92 5.61 -13.44 -12.65
C VAL A 92 5.02 -12.14 -12.12
N TRP A 93 4.14 -12.19 -11.11
CA TRP A 93 3.56 -10.99 -10.53
C TRP A 93 4.60 -10.08 -9.87
N LEU A 94 5.61 -10.65 -9.21
CA LEU A 94 6.69 -9.87 -8.61
C LEU A 94 7.50 -9.14 -9.70
N GLU A 95 7.88 -9.84 -10.77
CA GLU A 95 8.59 -9.24 -11.91
C GLU A 95 7.77 -8.14 -12.57
N GLU A 96 6.48 -8.36 -12.81
CA GLU A 96 5.57 -7.35 -13.37
C GLU A 96 5.43 -6.13 -12.46
N MET A 97 5.24 -6.32 -11.15
CA MET A 97 5.10 -5.22 -10.19
C MET A 97 6.37 -4.39 -10.05
N LEU A 98 7.55 -5.01 -10.17
CA LEU A 98 8.83 -4.31 -10.09
C LEU A 98 9.21 -3.61 -11.40
N SER A 99 8.84 -4.17 -12.55
CA SER A 99 9.27 -3.67 -13.86
C SER A 99 8.32 -2.63 -14.48
N ALA A 100 7.03 -2.71 -14.18
CA ALA A 100 6.01 -1.87 -14.82
C ALA A 100 5.23 -1.08 -13.77
N PRO A 101 5.41 0.25 -13.69
CA PRO A 101 4.57 1.11 -12.86
C PRO A 101 3.11 0.95 -13.27
N LYS A 102 2.26 0.54 -12.32
CA LYS A 102 0.81 0.51 -12.53
C LYS A 102 0.24 1.88 -12.21
N GLN A 103 -0.84 2.23 -12.92
CA GLN A 103 -1.62 3.40 -12.55
C GLN A 103 -2.30 3.12 -11.20
N GLU A 104 -1.78 3.75 -10.16
CA GLU A 104 -2.39 3.77 -8.85
C GLU A 104 -3.34 4.97 -8.74
N PHE A 105 -4.30 4.87 -7.83
CA PHE A 105 -5.21 5.97 -7.49
C PHE A 105 -5.09 6.28 -6.00
N PRO A 106 -3.97 6.88 -5.55
CA PRO A 106 -3.78 7.18 -4.14
C PRO A 106 -4.74 8.28 -3.67
N GLU A 107 -5.12 8.26 -2.40
CA GLU A 107 -6.11 9.19 -1.84
C GLU A 107 -5.64 10.65 -1.88
N PHE A 108 -4.35 10.90 -1.64
CA PHE A 108 -3.83 12.26 -1.52
C PHE A 108 -3.85 13.04 -2.85
N PRO A 109 -3.34 12.52 -3.99
CA PRO A 109 -3.52 13.17 -5.29
C PRO A 109 -4.99 13.38 -5.69
N ALA A 110 -5.88 12.45 -5.32
CA ALA A 110 -7.32 12.63 -5.54
C ALA A 110 -7.88 13.79 -4.70
N ALA A 111 -7.47 13.94 -3.44
CA ALA A 111 -7.83 15.07 -2.60
C ALA A 111 -7.27 16.40 -3.14
N LEU A 112 -6.01 16.43 -3.58
CA LEU A 112 -5.39 17.60 -4.21
C LEU A 112 -6.15 18.04 -5.47
N SER A 113 -6.65 17.08 -6.26
CA SER A 113 -7.47 17.37 -7.45
C SER A 113 -8.81 18.05 -7.11
N ASN A 114 -9.22 18.02 -5.84
CA ASN A 114 -10.45 18.62 -5.33
C ASN A 114 -10.16 19.67 -4.24
N LEU A 115 -8.93 20.18 -4.16
CA LEU A 115 -8.49 21.07 -3.08
C LEU A 115 -9.34 22.34 -2.98
N LEU A 116 -9.86 22.82 -4.12
CA LEU A 116 -10.70 24.01 -4.26
C LEU A 116 -12.04 23.95 -3.50
N LEU A 117 -12.39 22.80 -2.92
CA LEU A 117 -13.51 22.69 -1.97
C LEU A 117 -13.23 23.39 -0.63
N LEU A 118 -11.96 23.70 -0.33
CA LEU A 118 -11.52 24.35 0.91
C LEU A 118 -11.14 25.82 0.66
N THR A 119 -11.13 26.62 1.73
CA THR A 119 -10.51 27.96 1.66
C THR A 119 -8.98 27.84 1.71
N PRO A 120 -8.21 28.82 1.19
CA PRO A 120 -6.74 28.76 1.27
C PRO A 120 -6.19 28.59 2.71
N ARG A 121 -6.90 29.14 3.70
CA ARG A 121 -6.58 28.94 5.11
C ARG A 121 -6.81 27.49 5.53
N ASP A 122 -7.98 26.94 5.25
CA ASP A 122 -8.30 25.56 5.61
C ASP A 122 -7.37 24.58 4.88
N MET A 123 -7.00 24.86 3.63
CA MET A 123 -6.00 24.09 2.87
C MET A 123 -4.66 24.05 3.60
N ALA A 124 -4.16 25.22 4.05
CA ALA A 124 -2.90 25.29 4.77
C ALA A 124 -2.98 24.50 6.08
N ASP A 125 -4.06 24.65 6.85
CA ASP A 125 -4.22 24.00 8.15
C ASP A 125 -4.26 22.46 8.02
N VAL A 126 -4.96 21.90 7.02
CA VAL A 126 -5.01 20.43 6.82
C VAL A 126 -3.72 19.87 6.21
N LEU A 127 -3.03 20.64 5.36
CA LEU A 127 -1.75 20.23 4.80
C LEU A 127 -0.62 20.29 5.85
N ASP A 128 -0.67 21.23 6.79
CA ASP A 128 0.25 21.30 7.93
C ASP A 128 0.10 20.05 8.82
N GLN A 129 -1.14 19.65 9.15
CA GLN A 129 -1.41 18.39 9.86
C GLN A 129 -0.86 17.17 9.13
N ARG A 130 -0.96 17.14 7.79
CA ARG A 130 -0.35 16.09 6.99
C ARG A 130 1.18 16.12 7.08
N ALA A 131 1.79 17.29 7.06
CA ALA A 131 3.24 17.44 7.20
C ALA A 131 3.73 16.90 8.55
N ASP A 132 3.00 17.16 9.64
CA ASP A 132 3.32 16.61 10.96
C ASP A 132 3.26 15.08 10.96
N ALA A 133 2.19 14.49 10.42
CA ALA A 133 2.06 13.03 10.32
C ALA A 133 3.13 12.39 9.42
N LEU A 134 3.53 13.06 8.34
CA LEU A 134 4.63 12.61 7.46
C LEU A 134 5.99 12.68 8.16
N ALA A 135 6.23 13.72 8.98
CA ALA A 135 7.44 13.84 9.79
C ALA A 135 7.53 12.73 10.84
N GLU A 136 6.46 12.46 11.59
CA GLU A 136 6.40 11.35 12.54
C GLU A 136 6.66 9.99 11.86
N LYS A 137 6.10 9.79 10.67
CA LYS A 137 6.34 8.59 9.87
C LYS A 137 7.80 8.48 9.43
N LEU A 138 8.41 9.58 9.03
CA LEU A 138 9.81 9.61 8.61
C LEU A 138 10.74 9.23 9.78
N ASP A 139 10.50 9.81 10.97
CA ASP A 139 11.25 9.48 12.19
C ASP A 139 11.13 7.98 12.54
N ALA A 140 9.94 7.39 12.39
CA ALA A 140 9.72 5.97 12.63
C ALA A 140 10.48 5.07 11.64
N LEU A 141 10.54 5.46 10.35
CA LEU A 141 11.29 4.72 9.33
C LEU A 141 12.80 4.81 9.57
N GLU A 142 13.30 5.97 10.00
CA GLU A 142 14.70 6.19 10.37
C GLU A 142 15.11 5.33 11.58
N ALA A 143 14.27 5.29 12.61
CA ALA A 143 14.49 4.43 13.77
C ALA A 143 14.51 2.93 13.38
N ALA A 144 13.60 2.50 12.49
CA ALA A 144 13.56 1.12 12.01
C ALA A 144 14.85 0.73 11.25
N MET A 145 15.33 1.59 10.34
CA MET A 145 16.57 1.31 9.61
C MET A 145 17.80 1.31 10.51
N ALA A 146 17.85 2.18 11.52
CA ALA A 146 18.93 2.17 12.51
C ALA A 146 18.98 0.83 13.26
N ALA A 147 17.83 0.34 13.73
CA ALA A 147 17.73 -0.95 14.40
C ALA A 147 18.14 -2.14 13.49
N GLU A 148 17.76 -2.11 12.21
CA GLU A 148 18.17 -3.14 11.23
C GLU A 148 19.68 -3.10 10.94
N ALA A 149 20.27 -1.91 10.90
CA ALA A 149 21.70 -1.73 10.69
C ALA A 149 22.52 -2.27 11.88
N GLU A 150 22.06 -2.06 13.12
CA GLU A 150 22.66 -2.61 14.34
C GLU A 150 22.65 -4.15 14.36
N GLN A 151 21.63 -4.76 13.76
CA GLN A 151 21.53 -6.23 13.63
C GLN A 151 22.44 -6.82 12.54
N GLY A 152 23.14 -5.97 11.76
CA GLY A 152 24.03 -6.42 10.69
C GLY A 152 23.31 -7.06 9.50
N LEU A 153 22.01 -6.77 9.32
CA LEU A 153 21.24 -7.34 8.20
C LEU A 153 21.72 -6.78 6.86
N PRO A 154 21.85 -7.62 5.81
CA PRO A 154 22.25 -7.17 4.48
C PRO A 154 21.30 -6.10 3.91
N ARG A 155 21.83 -5.12 3.14
CA ARG A 155 21.03 -4.03 2.56
C ARG A 155 19.80 -4.50 1.78
N ILE A 156 19.85 -5.67 1.14
CA ILE A 156 18.70 -6.19 0.39
C ILE A 156 17.44 -6.33 1.25
N THR A 157 17.57 -6.55 2.56
CA THR A 157 16.43 -6.73 3.47
C THR A 157 15.74 -5.41 3.83
N ARG A 158 16.41 -4.27 3.63
CA ARG A 158 15.93 -2.93 3.99
C ARG A 158 15.48 -2.07 2.81
N LEU A 159 15.58 -2.58 1.57
CA LEU A 159 15.21 -1.82 0.37
C LEU A 159 13.78 -1.28 0.40
N GLU A 160 12.85 -2.02 1.00
CA GLU A 160 11.46 -1.58 1.19
C GLU A 160 11.40 -0.34 2.09
N THR A 161 12.08 -0.38 3.24
CA THR A 161 12.15 0.74 4.19
C THR A 161 12.88 1.96 3.59
N GLU A 162 13.99 1.74 2.87
CA GLU A 162 14.72 2.79 2.14
C GLU A 162 13.83 3.51 1.12
N TYR A 163 13.03 2.75 0.36
CA TYR A 163 12.08 3.31 -0.61
C TYR A 163 10.99 4.14 0.10
N LEU A 164 10.39 3.60 1.16
CA LEU A 164 9.35 4.30 1.92
C LEU A 164 9.86 5.59 2.56
N GLN A 165 11.10 5.60 3.07
CA GLN A 165 11.74 6.80 3.60
C GLN A 165 11.90 7.85 2.50
N THR A 166 12.45 7.45 1.35
CA THR A 166 12.70 8.35 0.22
C THR A 166 11.42 9.02 -0.26
N VAL A 167 10.35 8.25 -0.45
CA VAL A 167 9.05 8.79 -0.91
C VAL A 167 8.39 9.67 0.16
N THR A 168 8.44 9.25 1.42
CA THR A 168 7.85 10.01 2.54
C THR A 168 8.55 11.36 2.73
N ALA A 169 9.89 11.39 2.63
CA ALA A 169 10.67 12.61 2.73
C ALA A 169 10.37 13.59 1.57
N ALA A 170 10.31 13.08 0.34
CA ALA A 170 9.97 13.90 -0.83
C ALA A 170 8.54 14.48 -0.73
N GLU A 171 7.59 13.69 -0.23
CA GLU A 171 6.23 14.18 -0.01
C GLU A 171 6.19 15.25 1.09
N LEU A 172 6.89 15.04 2.21
CA LEU A 172 6.97 16.01 3.31
C LEU A 172 7.55 17.35 2.84
N GLU A 173 8.65 17.30 2.10
CA GLU A 173 9.29 18.49 1.53
C GLU A 173 8.30 19.26 0.64
N TRP A 174 7.61 18.55 -0.26
CA TRP A 174 6.64 19.16 -1.15
C TRP A 174 5.45 19.77 -0.40
N VAL A 175 4.89 19.05 0.58
CA VAL A 175 3.74 19.55 1.36
C VAL A 175 4.12 20.80 2.14
N ARG A 176 5.30 20.84 2.76
CA ARG A 176 5.79 22.03 3.49
C ARG A 176 5.92 23.24 2.56
N ALA A 177 6.49 23.06 1.37
CA ALA A 177 6.58 24.13 0.39
C ALA A 177 5.20 24.68 -0.02
N VAL A 178 4.22 23.80 -0.25
CA VAL A 178 2.84 24.23 -0.58
C VAL A 178 2.18 24.98 0.58
N VAL A 179 2.40 24.55 1.82
CA VAL A 179 1.89 25.26 3.01
C VAL A 179 2.49 26.65 3.12
N GLU A 180 3.80 26.80 2.87
CA GLU A 180 4.47 28.10 2.84
C GLU A 180 3.89 29.00 1.75
N ASP A 181 3.69 28.48 0.54
CA ASP A 181 3.09 29.22 -0.57
C ASP A 181 1.64 29.65 -0.29
N LEU A 182 0.84 28.79 0.35
CA LEU A 182 -0.52 29.11 0.78
C LEU A 182 -0.53 30.21 1.84
N ARG A 183 0.35 30.12 2.85
CA ARG A 183 0.48 31.13 3.92
C ARG A 183 1.00 32.46 3.39
N ALA A 184 1.86 32.44 2.39
CA ALA A 184 2.34 33.62 1.69
C ALA A 184 1.29 34.23 0.72
N GLY A 185 0.18 33.54 0.48
CA GLY A 185 -0.86 33.97 -0.46
C GLY A 185 -0.50 33.79 -1.94
N ALA A 186 0.61 33.11 -2.24
CA ALA A 186 1.09 32.85 -3.60
C ALA A 186 0.17 31.93 -4.40
N LEU A 187 -0.63 31.11 -3.71
CA LEU A 187 -1.57 30.15 -4.31
C LEU A 187 -3.04 30.60 -4.28
N SER A 188 -3.30 31.91 -4.14
CA SER A 188 -4.66 32.46 -4.15
C SER A 188 -5.28 32.44 -5.55
N CYS A 189 -6.03 31.37 -5.86
CA CYS A 189 -6.91 31.34 -7.04
C CYS A 189 -8.28 31.91 -6.67
N SER A 190 -8.69 33.03 -7.28
CA SER A 190 -10.07 33.49 -7.16
C SER A 190 -11.01 32.55 -7.91
N LYS A 191 -12.18 32.25 -7.32
CA LYS A 191 -13.22 31.43 -7.94
C LYS A 191 -13.59 31.93 -9.34
N GLU A 192 -13.64 33.25 -9.52
CA GLU A 192 -13.89 33.90 -10.82
C GLU A 192 -12.85 33.57 -11.90
N LYS A 193 -11.56 33.45 -11.55
CA LYS A 193 -10.52 33.04 -12.51
C LYS A 193 -10.67 31.57 -12.91
N LEU A 194 -11.08 30.73 -11.97
CA LEU A 194 -11.32 29.30 -12.22
C LEU A 194 -12.58 29.08 -13.07
N ASP A 195 -13.65 29.82 -12.79
CA ASP A 195 -14.89 29.80 -13.58
C ASP A 195 -14.63 30.31 -15.02
N ALA A 196 -13.79 31.36 -15.17
CA ALA A 196 -13.37 31.86 -16.48
C ALA A 196 -12.49 30.86 -17.27
N LEU A 197 -11.63 30.09 -16.60
CA LEU A 197 -10.86 29.01 -17.20
C LEU A 197 -11.74 27.82 -17.60
N ALA A 198 -12.72 27.46 -16.76
CA ALA A 198 -13.66 26.36 -17.00
C ALA A 198 -14.66 26.66 -18.14
N ALA A 199 -14.98 27.94 -18.36
CA ALA A 199 -15.85 28.37 -19.46
C ALA A 199 -15.23 28.18 -20.86
N GLY A 200 -13.91 27.94 -20.95
CA GLY A 200 -13.18 27.77 -22.22
C GLY A 200 -13.11 29.05 -23.07
N PRO A 201 -12.23 29.13 -24.08
CA PRO A 201 -12.28 30.24 -25.04
C PRO A 201 -13.61 30.17 -25.78
N ALA A 202 -14.41 31.23 -25.67
CA ALA A 202 -15.65 31.36 -26.44
C ALA A 202 -15.33 31.09 -27.93
N GLN A 203 -15.89 30.01 -28.47
CA GLN A 203 -15.77 29.65 -29.88
C GLN A 203 -16.18 30.86 -30.71
N ARG A 204 -15.22 31.44 -31.44
CA ARG A 204 -15.43 32.39 -32.52
C ARG A 204 -14.99 31.76 -33.81
#